data_AF-A0A840NGG0-F1
#
_entry.id   AF-A0A840NGG0-F1
#
_cell.length_a   1.000
_cell.length_b   1.000
_cell.length_c   1.000
_cell.angle_alpha   90.00
_cell.angle_beta   90.00
_cell.angle_gamma   90.00
#
_symmetry.space_group_name_H-M   'P 1'
#
loop_
_entity.id
_entity.type
_entity.pdbx_description
1 polymer ?
#
loop_
_entity_poly.entity_id
_entity_poly.type
_entity_poly.pdbx_seq_one_letter_code
_entity_poly.pdbx_strand_id
1 'polypeptide(L)'
;MRAFSRDSREAEFRRSPRPTRGGPTPNAEESALLELQRTVGNAAVAKLLADRARHSAPPGAKPRPATFRGARVGSGATTARPVPVQRSAVVNGQPVTVGDPRLTTDKMIEWVQDQSRREYESMNEFEQHAAENTDYLGNMPSGQWVRFSRTGINVLGERHTGVTLPDMLKVVSGRTPPGYLYEPFSTDDFSQEPRTEAAYRAGLGEVRGKFEVGEDFDWRPHALESLYPKMGETMSMLLGYLESDRLREISESEDASYLGRAAARFLKIAWAYGKDVQNDGHPKDARKKLAKQRNRPGGGGLKRGVKGDKIDSFLADMPTGANLANHLLADEGKRYQNPVRSYVAALVEELSERGAAGDAPSGGGQGGPEGMRKAFLGQRNTGMADRVREVGGVRYVGVGSEHLDPVRELLIRGPGEYHFYQLTDEGPYELYQLY
;
A
#
# COMPACT_ATOMS: atom_id res chain seq x y z
N MET A 1 44.08 6.44 38.27
CA MET A 1 44.49 7.54 39.17
C MET A 1 45.00 8.68 38.31
N ARG A 2 44.56 9.90 38.63
CA ARG A 2 44.93 11.23 38.08
C ARG A 2 44.16 11.74 36.87
N ALA A 3 43.37 12.77 37.20
CA ALA A 3 42.68 13.74 36.38
C ALA A 3 43.58 14.99 36.11
N PHE A 4 42.94 16.02 35.53
CA PHE A 4 43.33 17.39 35.16
C PHE A 4 43.68 17.58 33.67
N SER A 5 43.35 18.68 32.98
CA SER A 5 42.37 19.77 33.11
C SER A 5 42.64 20.77 31.97
N ARG A 6 41.56 21.31 31.39
CA ARG A 6 41.35 22.66 30.79
C ARG A 6 42.26 23.29 29.71
N ASP A 7 41.51 23.94 28.81
CA ASP A 7 41.68 25.28 28.22
C ASP A 7 42.29 25.47 26.82
N SER A 8 41.36 25.75 25.89
CA SER A 8 41.20 27.01 25.17
C SER A 8 42.31 27.48 24.20
N ARG A 9 41.96 27.59 22.91
CA ARG A 9 42.28 28.77 22.09
C ARG A 9 41.41 28.86 20.83
N GLU A 10 40.71 29.99 20.77
CA GLU A 10 39.99 30.55 19.64
C GLU A 10 40.93 30.90 18.48
N ALA A 11 40.43 30.77 17.25
CA ALA A 11 40.95 31.51 16.10
C ALA A 11 39.76 31.96 15.24
N GLU A 12 39.45 33.25 15.36
CA GLU A 12 38.51 34.01 14.53
C GLU A 12 38.90 33.93 13.04
N PHE A 13 37.97 33.51 12.18
CA PHE A 13 38.06 33.76 10.74
C PHE A 13 36.92 34.68 10.30
N ARG A 14 37.20 35.99 10.31
CA ARG A 14 36.29 37.03 9.80
C ARG A 14 36.11 36.87 8.28
N ARG A 15 34.90 36.56 7.83
CA ARG A 15 34.47 36.73 6.44
C ARG A 15 33.64 38.01 6.32
N SER A 16 34.09 38.94 5.48
CA SER A 16 33.34 40.13 5.09
C SER A 16 32.09 39.76 4.29
N PRO A 17 30.93 40.42 4.50
CA PRO A 17 29.73 40.19 3.71
C PRO A 17 29.83 40.88 2.34
N ARG A 18 29.51 40.13 1.27
CA ARG A 18 29.23 40.68 -0.07
C ARG A 18 27.82 41.29 -0.09
N PRO A 19 27.58 42.39 -0.83
CA PRO A 19 26.26 42.99 -0.96
C PRO A 19 25.34 42.11 -1.82
N THR A 20 24.13 41.84 -1.31
CA THR A 20 23.05 41.18 -2.04
C THR A 20 22.38 42.17 -3.00
N ARG A 21 22.33 41.82 -4.29
CA ARG A 21 21.47 42.48 -5.28
C ARG A 21 20.01 42.13 -4.95
N GLY A 22 19.21 43.14 -4.61
CA GLY A 22 17.77 43.01 -4.42
C GLY A 22 17.06 42.68 -5.73
N GLY A 23 16.54 41.47 -5.85
CA GLY A 23 15.43 41.15 -6.74
C GLY A 23 14.11 41.42 -6.01
N PRO A 24 13.01 41.68 -6.73
CA PRO A 24 11.70 41.91 -6.10
C PRO A 24 11.27 40.64 -5.36
N THR A 25 11.01 40.76 -4.06
CA THR A 25 10.33 39.73 -3.28
C THR A 25 8.90 39.59 -3.78
N PRO A 26 8.44 38.38 -4.15
CA PRO A 26 7.04 38.16 -4.50
C PRO A 26 6.15 38.56 -3.31
N ASN A 27 5.00 39.15 -3.60
CA ASN A 27 4.08 39.56 -2.54
C ASN A 27 3.54 38.32 -1.79
N ALA A 28 3.00 38.52 -0.58
CA ALA A 28 2.55 37.41 0.27
C ALA A 28 1.45 36.54 -0.39
N GLU A 29 0.63 37.12 -1.28
CA GLU A 29 -0.40 36.38 -2.02
C GLU A 29 0.20 35.49 -3.13
N GLU A 30 1.23 35.94 -3.84
CA GLU A 30 1.96 35.14 -4.83
C GLU A 30 2.73 33.99 -4.18
N SER A 31 3.29 34.23 -2.99
CA SER A 31 3.99 33.20 -2.23
C SER A 31 3.00 32.14 -1.71
N ALA A 32 1.84 32.55 -1.21
CA ALA A 32 0.77 31.63 -0.79
C ALA A 32 0.18 30.84 -1.97
N LEU A 33 0.02 31.45 -3.15
CA LEU A 33 -0.45 30.76 -4.36
C LEU A 33 0.57 29.75 -4.87
N LEU A 34 1.87 30.07 -4.86
CA LEU A 34 2.95 29.15 -5.23
C LEU A 34 3.08 27.99 -4.22
N GLU A 35 2.87 28.25 -2.94
CA GLU A 35 2.89 27.22 -1.90
C GLU A 35 1.68 26.29 -2.01
N LEU A 36 0.49 26.82 -2.29
CA LEU A 36 -0.73 26.05 -2.57
C LEU A 36 -0.60 25.23 -3.85
N GLN A 37 0.04 25.78 -4.87
CA GLN A 37 0.34 25.09 -6.13
C GLN A 37 1.30 23.90 -5.92
N ARG A 38 2.23 24.01 -4.97
CA ARG A 38 3.17 22.95 -4.59
C ARG A 38 2.54 21.88 -3.71
N THR A 39 1.56 22.23 -2.86
CA THR A 39 0.94 21.26 -1.93
C THR A 39 -0.31 20.57 -2.48
N VAL A 40 -1.10 21.22 -3.35
CA VAL A 40 -2.44 20.72 -3.75
C VAL A 40 -2.61 20.65 -5.28
N GLY A 41 -1.61 21.08 -6.04
CA GLY A 41 -1.58 20.99 -7.51
C GLY A 41 -2.41 22.06 -8.24
N ASN A 42 -2.17 22.17 -9.56
CA ASN A 42 -2.71 23.24 -10.41
C ASN A 42 -4.25 23.25 -10.52
N ALA A 43 -4.90 22.09 -10.39
CA ALA A 43 -6.35 21.96 -10.49
C ALA A 43 -7.08 22.61 -9.30
N ALA A 44 -6.53 22.48 -8.10
CA ALA A 44 -7.06 23.12 -6.89
C ALA A 44 -6.88 24.64 -6.93
N VAL A 45 -5.73 25.12 -7.42
CA VAL A 45 -5.46 26.55 -7.62
C VAL A 45 -6.43 27.16 -8.64
N ALA A 46 -6.68 26.48 -9.77
CA ALA A 46 -7.63 26.95 -10.78
C ALA A 46 -9.07 27.02 -10.25
N LYS A 47 -9.48 26.03 -9.43
CA LYS A 47 -10.80 26.03 -8.77
C LYS A 47 -10.92 27.18 -7.76
N LEU A 48 -9.88 27.42 -6.95
CA LEU A 48 -9.88 28.47 -5.93
C LEU A 48 -9.88 29.88 -6.55
N LEU A 49 -9.21 30.08 -7.68
CA LEU A 49 -9.28 31.31 -8.46
C LEU A 49 -10.66 31.50 -9.12
N ALA A 50 -11.25 30.42 -9.65
CA ALA A 50 -12.60 30.46 -10.21
C ALA A 50 -13.67 30.75 -9.15
N ASP A 51 -13.52 30.20 -7.95
CA ASP A 51 -14.40 30.46 -6.81
C ASP A 51 -14.20 31.89 -6.31
N ARG A 52 -12.95 32.39 -6.20
CA ARG A 52 -12.68 33.80 -5.86
C ARG A 52 -13.32 34.76 -6.87
N ALA A 53 -13.28 34.46 -8.16
CA ALA A 53 -13.93 35.25 -9.19
C ALA A 53 -15.47 35.27 -9.05
N ARG A 54 -16.08 34.18 -8.59
CA ARG A 54 -17.53 34.10 -8.30
C ARG A 54 -17.92 34.88 -7.04
N HIS A 55 -17.06 34.90 -6.03
CA HIS A 55 -17.31 35.58 -4.75
C HIS A 55 -16.93 37.07 -4.76
N SER A 56 -16.16 37.52 -5.77
CA SER A 56 -15.81 38.93 -5.96
C SER A 56 -16.83 39.71 -6.81
N ALA A 57 -17.86 39.04 -7.32
CA ALA A 57 -18.94 39.69 -8.07
C ALA A 57 -19.97 40.28 -7.09
N PRO A 58 -20.34 41.56 -7.20
CA PRO A 58 -21.36 42.15 -6.34
C PRO A 58 -22.72 41.47 -6.56
N PRO A 59 -23.54 41.28 -5.51
CA PRO A 59 -24.77 40.50 -5.61
C PRO A 59 -25.80 41.23 -6.47
N GLY A 60 -26.15 40.66 -7.64
CA GLY A 60 -27.24 41.13 -8.50
C GLY A 60 -26.95 41.20 -10.01
N ALA A 61 -25.72 40.95 -10.47
CA ALA A 61 -25.42 41.01 -11.90
C ALA A 61 -25.85 39.72 -12.64
N LYS A 62 -26.95 39.78 -13.39
CA LYS A 62 -27.30 38.74 -14.37
C LYS A 62 -26.24 38.68 -15.49
N PRO A 63 -25.86 37.50 -15.99
CA PRO A 63 -24.90 37.40 -17.09
C PRO A 63 -25.53 37.95 -18.37
N ARG A 64 -24.98 39.06 -18.87
CA ARG A 64 -25.41 39.69 -20.13
C ARG A 64 -24.49 39.18 -21.25
N PRO A 65 -25.02 38.67 -22.38
CA PRO A 65 -24.17 38.26 -23.50
C PRO A 65 -23.62 39.52 -24.16
N ALA A 66 -22.30 39.70 -24.11
CA ALA A 66 -21.65 40.84 -24.75
C ALA A 66 -21.46 40.56 -26.25
N THR A 67 -22.37 41.10 -27.07
CA THR A 67 -22.08 41.39 -28.47
C THR A 67 -21.10 42.56 -28.54
N PHE A 68 -19.86 42.31 -28.97
CA PHE A 68 -18.90 43.37 -29.24
C PHE A 68 -18.83 43.65 -30.75
N ARG A 69 -19.37 44.81 -31.15
CA ARG A 69 -19.23 45.40 -32.49
C ARG A 69 -17.98 46.29 -32.47
N GLY A 70 -17.12 46.13 -33.46
CA GLY A 70 -15.71 46.48 -33.39
C GLY A 70 -15.33 47.97 -33.46
N ALA A 71 -14.09 48.21 -33.06
CA ALA A 71 -13.23 49.28 -33.57
C ALA A 71 -11.96 48.61 -34.11
N ARG A 72 -11.69 48.84 -35.41
CA ARG A 72 -10.58 48.27 -36.17
C ARG A 72 -9.23 48.82 -35.70
N VAL A 73 -8.30 47.94 -35.34
CA VAL A 73 -6.87 48.14 -35.56
C VAL A 73 -6.27 46.78 -35.96
N GLY A 74 -5.68 46.71 -37.15
CA GLY A 74 -4.67 45.72 -37.55
C GLY A 74 -5.08 44.24 -37.53
N SER A 75 -5.59 43.75 -38.66
CA SER A 75 -5.73 42.33 -38.94
C SER A 75 -4.35 41.65 -38.98
N GLY A 76 -4.04 40.89 -37.94
CA GLY A 76 -2.90 40.00 -37.82
C GLY A 76 -3.14 38.98 -36.71
N ALA A 77 -4.35 38.43 -36.64
CA ALA A 77 -4.68 37.34 -35.74
C ALA A 77 -4.00 36.06 -36.26
N THR A 78 -2.74 35.87 -35.90
CA THR A 78 -2.18 34.54 -35.77
C THR A 78 -3.12 33.81 -34.83
N THR A 79 -3.91 32.87 -35.36
CA THR A 79 -4.63 31.92 -34.53
C THR A 79 -3.59 31.28 -33.61
N ALA A 80 -3.55 31.71 -32.35
CA ALA A 80 -2.81 31.00 -31.33
C ALA A 80 -3.49 29.64 -31.24
N ARG A 81 -2.97 28.69 -32.02
CA ARG A 81 -3.21 27.26 -31.78
C ARG A 81 -2.99 27.08 -30.28
N PRO A 82 -3.86 26.35 -29.56
CA PRO A 82 -3.52 25.96 -28.20
C PRO A 82 -2.15 25.31 -28.32
N VAL A 83 -1.12 25.98 -27.80
CA VAL A 83 0.23 25.43 -27.77
C VAL A 83 0.07 24.25 -26.83
N PRO A 84 0.12 22.99 -27.31
CA PRO A 84 0.26 21.89 -26.38
C PRO A 84 1.54 22.23 -25.64
N VAL A 85 1.47 22.44 -24.32
CA VAL A 85 2.69 22.62 -23.54
C VAL A 85 3.39 21.27 -23.57
N GLN A 86 4.15 21.04 -24.63
CA GLN A 86 4.93 19.85 -24.90
C GLN A 86 6.12 19.91 -23.95
N ARG A 87 5.99 19.21 -22.81
CA ARG A 87 7.06 19.00 -21.85
C ARG A 87 7.19 17.51 -21.62
N SER A 88 7.46 16.78 -22.70
CA SER A 88 7.44 15.32 -22.72
C SER A 88 8.68 14.74 -22.02
N ALA A 89 9.86 15.34 -22.21
CA ALA A 89 11.05 15.02 -21.41
C ALA A 89 11.77 16.28 -20.90
N VAL A 90 12.13 16.26 -19.62
CA VAL A 90 12.92 17.29 -18.94
C VAL A 90 14.14 16.63 -18.32
N VAL A 91 15.33 17.16 -18.59
CA VAL A 91 16.60 16.69 -18.01
C VAL A 91 17.21 17.82 -17.20
N ASN A 92 17.43 17.60 -15.90
CA ASN A 92 17.96 18.59 -14.96
C ASN A 92 17.20 19.93 -15.02
N GLY A 93 15.86 19.84 -15.04
CA GLY A 93 14.97 21.00 -15.14
C GLY A 93 14.91 21.67 -16.53
N GLN A 94 15.69 21.21 -17.51
CA GLN A 94 15.71 21.75 -18.87
C GLN A 94 14.90 20.88 -19.84
N PRO A 95 13.95 21.43 -20.61
CA PRO A 95 13.25 20.69 -21.64
C PRO A 95 14.22 20.14 -22.69
N VAL A 96 14.01 18.90 -23.12
CA VAL A 96 14.71 18.30 -24.26
C VAL A 96 13.84 18.45 -25.50
N THR A 97 14.43 18.77 -26.65
CA THR A 97 13.69 18.97 -27.91
C THR A 97 14.08 17.91 -28.93
N VAL A 98 13.22 17.65 -29.92
CA VAL A 98 13.36 16.58 -30.93
C VAL A 98 14.67 16.65 -31.73
N GLY A 99 15.33 17.81 -31.80
CA GLY A 99 16.62 17.99 -32.47
C GLY A 99 17.84 18.04 -31.53
N ASP A 100 17.68 17.70 -30.25
CA ASP A 100 18.79 17.70 -29.30
C ASP A 100 19.81 16.62 -29.69
N PRO A 101 21.09 16.98 -29.94
CA PRO A 101 22.10 16.03 -30.42
C PRO A 101 22.45 14.93 -29.39
N ARG A 102 21.97 15.06 -28.15
CA ARG A 102 22.14 14.07 -27.10
C ARG A 102 21.07 12.97 -27.11
N LEU A 103 20.08 13.05 -28.00
CA LEU A 103 19.10 11.97 -28.21
C LEU A 103 19.75 10.84 -29.01
N THR A 104 20.29 9.85 -28.30
CA THR A 104 21.10 8.77 -28.89
C THR A 104 20.28 7.56 -29.35
N THR A 105 18.99 7.48 -28.99
CA THR A 105 18.12 6.34 -29.31
C THR A 105 16.76 6.78 -29.86
N ASP A 106 16.16 5.95 -30.72
CA ASP A 106 14.81 6.17 -31.24
C ASP A 106 13.78 6.30 -30.12
N LYS A 107 13.96 5.56 -29.01
CA LYS A 107 13.06 5.59 -27.87
C LYS A 107 13.09 6.93 -27.14
N MET A 108 14.27 7.55 -27.00
CA MET A 108 14.38 8.90 -26.45
C MET A 108 13.69 9.93 -27.36
N ILE A 109 13.83 9.78 -28.68
CA ILE A 109 13.16 10.65 -29.66
C ILE A 109 11.63 10.49 -29.54
N GLU A 110 11.13 9.25 -29.48
CA GLU A 110 9.72 8.93 -29.28
C GLU A 110 9.17 9.59 -28.01
N TRP A 111 9.86 9.46 -26.87
CA TRP A 111 9.42 10.01 -25.59
C TRP A 111 9.50 11.53 -25.50
N VAL A 112 10.36 12.18 -26.28
CA VAL A 112 10.36 13.66 -26.40
C VAL A 112 9.17 14.15 -27.23
N GLN A 113 8.61 13.30 -28.09
CA GLN A 113 7.50 13.64 -28.97
C GLN A 113 6.12 13.33 -28.39
N ASP A 114 6.03 12.40 -27.43
CA ASP A 114 4.76 11.95 -26.88
C ASP A 114 4.10 12.97 -25.91
N GLN A 115 3.00 12.58 -25.27
CA GLN A 115 2.24 13.44 -24.35
C GLN A 115 2.60 13.23 -22.87
N SER A 116 3.42 12.24 -22.55
CA SER A 116 3.73 11.85 -21.18
C SER A 116 4.89 12.68 -20.66
N ARG A 117 4.72 13.32 -19.50
CA ARG A 117 5.81 14.05 -18.85
C ARG A 117 6.80 13.07 -18.23
N ARG A 118 8.09 13.31 -18.46
CA ARG A 118 9.20 12.56 -17.87
C ARG A 118 10.25 13.52 -17.33
N GLU A 119 10.74 13.23 -16.13
CA GLU A 119 11.73 14.06 -15.45
C GLU A 119 12.95 13.23 -15.08
N TYR A 120 14.08 13.62 -15.65
CA TYR A 120 15.37 12.98 -15.44
C TYR A 120 16.34 13.95 -14.75
N GLU A 121 17.19 13.42 -13.89
CA GLU A 121 18.28 14.17 -13.24
C GLU A 121 19.46 14.36 -14.18
N SER A 122 19.65 13.46 -15.16
CA SER A 122 20.75 13.52 -16.12
C SER A 122 20.37 12.91 -17.46
N MET A 123 21.14 13.25 -18.50
CA MET A 123 20.95 12.65 -19.82
C MET A 123 21.27 11.15 -19.82
N ASN A 124 22.26 10.73 -19.02
CA ASN A 124 22.57 9.32 -18.85
C ASN A 124 21.37 8.57 -18.22
N GLU A 125 20.69 9.14 -17.23
CA GLU A 125 19.48 8.51 -16.68
C GLU A 125 18.37 8.36 -17.73
N PHE A 126 18.17 9.39 -18.57
CA PHE A 126 17.22 9.32 -19.66
C PHE A 126 17.58 8.19 -20.63
N GLU A 127 18.84 8.11 -21.05
CA GLU A 127 19.35 7.05 -21.92
C GLU A 127 19.19 5.66 -21.28
N GLN A 128 19.52 5.49 -20.00
CA GLN A 128 19.34 4.22 -19.29
C GLN A 128 17.85 3.81 -19.21
N HIS A 129 16.96 4.76 -18.93
CA HIS A 129 15.53 4.46 -18.87
C HIS A 129 14.98 4.09 -20.26
N ALA A 130 15.37 4.82 -21.30
CA ALA A 130 14.99 4.53 -22.68
C ALA A 130 15.51 3.16 -23.17
N ALA A 131 16.62 2.69 -22.61
CA ALA A 131 17.19 1.37 -22.83
C ALA A 131 16.64 0.28 -21.90
N GLU A 132 15.60 0.57 -21.09
CA GLU A 132 15.00 -0.36 -20.11
C GLU A 132 16.00 -0.88 -19.05
N ASN A 133 17.04 -0.11 -18.76
CA ASN A 133 18.10 -0.43 -17.79
C ASN A 133 17.87 0.22 -16.41
N THR A 134 16.68 0.77 -16.17
CA THR A 134 16.29 1.31 -14.86
C THR A 134 15.18 0.47 -14.25
N ASP A 135 15.10 0.47 -12.92
CA ASP A 135 14.07 -0.23 -12.17
C ASP A 135 13.25 0.69 -11.24
N TYR A 136 13.40 2.01 -11.38
CA TYR A 136 12.89 3.00 -10.42
C TYR A 136 12.18 4.20 -11.07
N LEU A 137 12.02 4.18 -12.40
CA LEU A 137 11.37 5.24 -13.17
C LEU A 137 10.30 4.65 -14.06
N GLY A 138 9.19 5.36 -14.23
CA GLY A 138 8.15 4.95 -15.16
C GLY A 138 7.02 5.95 -15.28
N ASN A 139 6.05 5.64 -16.14
CA ASN A 139 4.79 6.35 -16.19
C ASN A 139 3.64 5.40 -15.84
N MET A 140 2.75 5.86 -14.96
CA MET A 140 1.47 5.21 -14.74
C MET A 140 0.65 5.15 -16.04
N PRO A 141 -0.34 4.24 -16.17
CA PRO A 141 -1.29 4.29 -17.29
C PRO A 141 -2.01 5.63 -17.45
N SER A 142 -2.15 6.40 -16.35
CA SER A 142 -2.68 7.77 -16.35
C SER A 142 -1.75 8.82 -16.98
N GLY A 143 -0.52 8.44 -17.35
CA GLY A 143 0.53 9.34 -17.87
C GLY A 143 1.39 9.99 -16.79
N GLN A 144 1.07 9.80 -15.51
CA GLN A 144 1.82 10.36 -14.40
C GLN A 144 3.23 9.78 -14.29
N TRP A 145 4.23 10.64 -14.12
CA TRP A 145 5.62 10.27 -13.89
C TRP A 145 5.83 9.73 -12.46
N VAL A 146 6.56 8.62 -12.35
CA VAL A 146 6.92 7.97 -11.10
C VAL A 146 8.44 7.87 -10.99
N ARG A 147 8.96 8.20 -9.82
CA ARG A 147 10.37 8.04 -9.43
C ARG A 147 10.45 7.46 -8.02
N PHE A 148 11.12 6.33 -7.87
CA PHE A 148 11.52 5.77 -6.59
C PHE A 148 13.02 6.01 -6.33
N SER A 149 13.47 5.75 -5.11
CA SER A 149 14.88 5.86 -4.76
C SER A 149 15.69 4.83 -5.54
N ARG A 150 16.82 5.26 -6.12
CA ARG A 150 17.77 4.39 -6.86
C ARG A 150 18.49 3.38 -5.97
N THR A 151 18.55 3.66 -4.68
CA THR A 151 19.29 2.86 -3.69
C THR A 151 18.35 2.40 -2.59
N GLY A 152 18.84 1.47 -1.76
CA GLY A 152 18.06 0.93 -0.65
C GLY A 152 16.81 0.18 -1.11
N ILE A 153 15.91 -0.04 -0.16
CA ILE A 153 14.65 -0.76 -0.34
C ILE A 153 13.50 0.24 -0.41
N ASN A 154 12.70 0.17 -1.46
CA ASN A 154 11.48 0.97 -1.58
C ASN A 154 10.30 0.20 -0.95
N VAL A 155 9.80 0.70 0.16
CA VAL A 155 8.63 0.16 0.88
C VAL A 155 7.40 0.95 0.47
N LEU A 156 6.43 0.27 -0.14
CA LEU A 156 5.26 0.85 -0.76
C LEU A 156 4.03 0.48 0.07
N GLY A 157 3.35 1.48 0.61
CA GLY A 157 2.04 1.33 1.25
C GLY A 157 0.94 1.40 0.20
N GLU A 158 0.29 0.28 -0.09
CA GLU A 158 -0.77 0.18 -1.08
C GLU A 158 -2.15 0.23 -0.46
N ARG A 159 -3.11 0.74 -1.25
CA ARG A 159 -4.53 0.48 -1.00
C ARG A 159 -4.90 -0.72 -1.84
N HIS A 160 -5.40 -1.79 -1.22
CA HIS A 160 -5.70 -3.04 -1.92
C HIS A 160 -6.76 -2.90 -3.04
N THR A 161 -7.52 -1.80 -3.06
CA THR A 161 -8.51 -1.45 -4.09
C THR A 161 -7.97 -0.51 -5.18
N GLY A 162 -6.80 0.08 -4.98
CA GLY A 162 -6.17 1.01 -5.92
C GLY A 162 -4.90 0.44 -6.53
N VAL A 163 -3.90 1.30 -6.64
CA VAL A 163 -2.56 0.95 -7.13
C VAL A 163 -1.84 0.02 -6.15
N THR A 164 -1.38 -1.13 -6.65
CA THR A 164 -0.66 -2.15 -5.89
C THR A 164 0.79 -2.31 -6.34
N LEU A 165 1.60 -3.04 -5.56
CA LEU A 165 2.97 -3.38 -5.89
C LEU A 165 3.11 -4.00 -7.31
N PRO A 166 2.36 -5.03 -7.72
CA PRO A 166 2.42 -5.55 -9.09
C PRO A 166 2.31 -4.46 -10.17
N ASP A 167 1.39 -3.51 -9.98
CA ASP A 167 1.19 -2.40 -10.91
C ASP A 167 2.44 -1.51 -10.96
N MET A 168 3.05 -1.23 -9.80
CA MET A 168 4.27 -0.42 -9.70
C MET A 168 5.46 -1.10 -10.33
N LEU A 169 5.65 -2.40 -10.09
CA LEU A 169 6.74 -3.17 -10.67
C LEU A 169 6.64 -3.18 -12.20
N LYS A 170 5.43 -3.32 -12.75
CA LYS A 170 5.21 -3.21 -14.19
C LYS A 170 5.54 -1.82 -14.72
N VAL A 171 5.20 -0.76 -13.98
CA VAL A 171 5.49 0.62 -14.36
C VAL A 171 6.99 0.93 -14.39
N VAL A 172 7.76 0.47 -13.40
CA VAL A 172 9.16 0.92 -13.23
C VAL A 172 10.22 0.04 -13.87
N SER A 173 9.89 -1.20 -14.20
CA SER A 173 10.82 -2.12 -14.87
C SER A 173 10.26 -2.75 -16.14
N GLY A 174 9.02 -2.43 -16.55
CA GLY A 174 8.36 -3.06 -17.70
C GLY A 174 8.04 -4.55 -17.52
N ARG A 175 8.53 -5.15 -16.43
CA ARG A 175 8.42 -6.54 -16.01
C ARG A 175 8.40 -6.62 -14.49
N THR A 176 7.97 -7.73 -13.93
CA THR A 176 8.12 -8.02 -12.50
C THR A 176 9.60 -8.32 -12.20
N PRO A 177 10.33 -7.48 -11.43
CA PRO A 177 11.71 -7.77 -11.05
C PRO A 177 11.74 -8.95 -10.07
N PRO A 178 12.87 -9.67 -9.94
CA PRO A 178 12.97 -10.82 -9.02
C PRO A 178 13.09 -10.41 -7.54
N GLY A 179 13.51 -9.18 -7.24
CA GLY A 179 13.80 -8.71 -5.89
C GLY A 179 12.63 -7.98 -5.23
N TYR A 180 11.59 -8.69 -4.82
CA TYR A 180 10.48 -8.08 -4.08
C TYR A 180 9.89 -8.99 -3.00
N LEU A 181 9.29 -8.37 -1.99
CA LEU A 181 8.44 -9.00 -0.98
C LEU A 181 7.04 -8.41 -1.04
N TYR A 182 6.02 -9.24 -0.84
CA TYR A 182 4.64 -8.81 -0.96
C TYR A 182 3.73 -9.37 0.13
N GLU A 183 2.99 -8.49 0.80
CA GLU A 183 2.11 -8.81 1.92
C GLU A 183 1.09 -9.93 1.63
N PRO A 184 0.44 -10.01 0.45
CA PRO A 184 -0.45 -11.12 0.16
C PRO A 184 0.21 -12.50 0.16
N PHE A 185 1.55 -12.60 0.16
CA PHE A 185 2.30 -13.84 0.19
C PHE A 185 2.77 -14.22 1.60
N SER A 186 2.38 -15.43 2.03
CA SER A 186 2.63 -16.01 3.36
C SER A 186 4.01 -16.66 3.47
N THR A 187 4.67 -16.40 4.59
CA THR A 187 5.98 -16.95 4.97
C THR A 187 5.88 -18.32 5.66
N ASP A 188 4.68 -18.84 5.90
CA ASP A 188 4.50 -20.03 6.72
C ASP A 188 4.88 -21.33 6.00
N ASP A 189 5.37 -22.30 6.79
CA ASP A 189 5.51 -23.67 6.34
C ASP A 189 4.19 -24.43 6.51
N PHE A 190 3.54 -24.74 5.39
CA PHE A 190 2.31 -25.53 5.36
C PHE A 190 2.54 -27.04 5.25
N SER A 191 3.77 -27.54 5.43
CA SER A 191 4.08 -28.98 5.29
C SER A 191 3.20 -29.91 6.15
N GLN A 192 2.66 -29.40 7.26
CA GLN A 192 1.75 -30.12 8.16
C GLN A 192 0.27 -29.72 8.01
N GLU A 193 -0.04 -28.80 7.10
CA GLU A 193 -1.36 -28.17 6.96
C GLU A 193 -1.80 -28.11 5.47
N PRO A 194 -1.91 -29.27 4.79
CA PRO A 194 -2.11 -29.32 3.34
C PRO A 194 -3.46 -28.75 2.88
N ARG A 195 -4.51 -28.79 3.72
CA ARG A 195 -5.80 -28.17 3.36
C ARG A 195 -5.72 -26.66 3.47
N THR A 196 -5.02 -26.16 4.49
CA THR A 196 -4.72 -24.73 4.66
C THR A 196 -3.93 -24.23 3.47
N GLU A 197 -2.88 -24.95 3.05
CA GLU A 197 -2.12 -24.61 1.83
C GLU A 197 -3.03 -24.55 0.61
N ALA A 198 -3.86 -25.57 0.38
CA ALA A 198 -4.75 -25.62 -0.77
C ALA A 198 -5.76 -24.47 -0.78
N ALA A 199 -6.38 -24.16 0.37
CA ALA A 199 -7.33 -23.06 0.49
C ALA A 199 -6.64 -21.70 0.31
N TYR A 200 -5.43 -21.54 0.84
CA TYR A 200 -4.63 -20.34 0.68
C TYR A 200 -4.20 -20.13 -0.79
N ARG A 201 -3.71 -21.18 -1.46
CA ARG A 201 -3.39 -21.18 -2.90
C ARG A 201 -4.58 -20.78 -3.75
N ALA A 202 -5.75 -21.35 -3.48
CA ALA A 202 -6.98 -21.01 -4.20
C ALA A 202 -7.35 -19.52 -4.03
N GLY A 203 -7.07 -18.92 -2.88
CA GLY A 203 -7.27 -17.51 -2.61
C GLY A 203 -6.26 -16.56 -3.28
N LEU A 204 -5.14 -17.06 -3.82
CA LEU A 204 -4.12 -16.24 -4.47
C LEU A 204 -4.38 -15.99 -5.97
N GLY A 205 -5.44 -16.56 -6.56
CA GLY A 205 -5.69 -16.48 -8.01
C GLY A 205 -5.62 -15.06 -8.59
N GLU A 206 -6.32 -14.10 -7.98
CA GLU A 206 -6.32 -12.70 -8.41
C GLU A 206 -4.94 -12.06 -8.30
N VAL A 207 -4.24 -12.29 -7.18
CA VAL A 207 -2.89 -11.76 -6.94
C VAL A 207 -1.90 -12.32 -7.97
N ARG A 208 -1.93 -13.64 -8.23
CA ARG A 208 -1.08 -14.26 -9.26
C ARG A 208 -1.38 -13.72 -10.66
N GLY A 209 -2.65 -13.47 -10.96
CA GLY A 209 -3.07 -12.83 -12.21
C GLY A 209 -2.42 -11.46 -12.42
N LYS A 210 -2.30 -10.64 -11.36
CA LYS A 210 -1.63 -9.33 -11.43
C LYS A 210 -0.13 -9.43 -11.71
N PHE A 211 0.52 -10.51 -11.26
CA PHE A 211 1.93 -10.76 -11.58
C PHE A 211 2.15 -11.48 -12.92
N GLU A 212 1.06 -11.85 -13.62
CA GLU A 212 1.10 -12.63 -14.87
C GLU A 212 1.85 -13.97 -14.70
N VAL A 213 1.73 -14.60 -13.52
CA VAL A 213 2.40 -15.87 -13.19
C VAL A 213 1.42 -17.06 -13.20
N GLY A 214 1.94 -18.24 -13.55
CA GLY A 214 1.18 -19.48 -13.61
C GLY A 214 0.85 -20.11 -12.25
N GLU A 215 0.17 -21.27 -12.28
CA GLU A 215 -0.25 -21.96 -11.06
C GLU A 215 0.91 -22.51 -10.22
N ASP A 216 2.02 -22.84 -10.89
CA ASP A 216 3.25 -23.39 -10.29
C ASP A 216 4.19 -22.32 -9.72
N PHE A 217 3.77 -21.05 -9.71
CA PHE A 217 4.55 -19.97 -9.13
C PHE A 217 4.87 -20.23 -7.65
N ASP A 218 6.16 -20.26 -7.32
CA ASP A 218 6.62 -20.35 -5.94
C ASP A 218 6.64 -18.94 -5.32
N TRP A 219 5.60 -18.62 -4.55
CA TRP A 219 5.50 -17.32 -3.88
C TRP A 219 6.41 -17.18 -2.66
N ARG A 220 6.96 -18.28 -2.14
CA ARG A 220 7.66 -18.30 -0.84
C ARG A 220 8.87 -17.35 -0.80
N PRO A 221 9.69 -17.22 -1.85
CA PRO A 221 10.78 -16.23 -1.87
C PRO A 221 10.27 -14.78 -1.78
N HIS A 222 9.03 -14.54 -2.22
CA HIS A 222 8.39 -13.23 -2.27
C HIS A 222 7.47 -12.96 -1.07
N ALA A 223 7.41 -13.89 -0.11
CA ALA A 223 6.53 -13.79 1.05
C ALA A 223 7.02 -12.78 2.07
N LEU A 224 6.10 -11.94 2.54
CA LEU A 224 6.39 -10.84 3.45
C LEU A 224 5.90 -11.07 4.89
N GLU A 225 4.77 -11.75 5.09
CA GLU A 225 4.20 -11.93 6.43
C GLU A 225 3.65 -13.32 6.68
N SER A 226 3.41 -13.65 7.96
CA SER A 226 2.71 -14.88 8.33
C SER A 226 1.19 -14.74 8.15
N LEU A 227 0.57 -15.81 7.65
CA LEU A 227 -0.86 -16.02 7.47
C LEU A 227 -1.59 -16.08 8.82
N TYR A 228 -1.01 -16.65 9.87
CA TYR A 228 -1.73 -16.83 11.14
C TYR A 228 -2.10 -15.52 11.83
N PRO A 229 -1.19 -14.54 12.04
CA PRO A 229 -1.59 -13.26 12.61
C PRO A 229 -2.49 -12.49 11.63
N LYS A 230 -2.31 -12.60 10.31
CA LYS A 230 -3.25 -12.03 9.32
C LYS A 230 -4.67 -12.58 9.46
N MET A 231 -4.78 -13.89 9.61
CA MET A 231 -6.04 -14.58 9.86
C MET A 231 -6.63 -14.18 11.21
N GLY A 232 -5.81 -14.12 12.26
CA GLY A 232 -6.21 -13.70 13.60
C GLY A 232 -6.78 -12.27 13.61
N GLU A 233 -6.11 -11.33 12.95
CA GLU A 233 -6.58 -9.95 12.81
C GLU A 233 -7.93 -9.90 12.09
N THR A 234 -8.00 -10.53 10.91
CA THR A 234 -9.22 -10.51 10.08
C THR A 234 -10.40 -11.13 10.81
N MET A 235 -10.19 -12.24 11.52
CA MET A 235 -11.24 -12.94 12.26
C MET A 235 -11.65 -12.18 13.53
N SER A 236 -10.71 -11.49 14.19
CA SER A 236 -11.02 -10.60 15.31
C SER A 236 -11.87 -9.41 14.84
N MET A 237 -11.55 -8.82 13.70
CA MET A 237 -12.37 -7.78 13.09
C MET A 237 -13.77 -8.29 12.73
N LEU A 238 -13.87 -9.44 12.05
CA LEU A 238 -15.15 -10.06 11.68
C LEU A 238 -16.00 -10.37 12.92
N LEU A 239 -15.39 -10.84 14.00
CA LEU A 239 -16.10 -11.10 15.26
C LEU A 239 -16.76 -9.83 15.80
N GLY A 240 -16.08 -8.68 15.75
CA GLY A 240 -16.66 -7.39 16.14
C GLY A 240 -17.93 -7.03 15.36
N TYR A 241 -17.96 -7.28 14.05
CA TYR A 241 -19.15 -7.08 13.21
C TYR A 241 -20.28 -8.06 13.56
N LEU A 242 -19.94 -9.33 13.83
CA LEU A 242 -20.90 -10.38 14.21
C LEU A 242 -21.51 -10.18 15.60
N GLU A 243 -20.75 -9.59 16.54
CA GLU A 243 -21.22 -9.30 17.90
C GLU A 243 -22.04 -8.01 17.99
N SER A 244 -21.78 -7.06 17.09
CA SER A 244 -22.42 -5.73 17.10
C SER A 244 -23.60 -5.59 16.13
N ASP A 245 -24.00 -6.67 15.44
CA ASP A 245 -25.01 -6.66 14.36
C ASP A 245 -24.70 -5.64 13.23
N ARG A 246 -23.41 -5.44 12.95
CA ARG A 246 -22.89 -4.48 11.96
C ARG A 246 -22.49 -5.13 10.64
N LEU A 247 -22.91 -6.38 10.39
CA LEU A 247 -22.56 -7.13 9.17
C LEU A 247 -22.90 -6.39 7.87
N ARG A 248 -23.92 -5.54 7.86
CA ARG A 248 -24.28 -4.77 6.67
C ARG A 248 -23.18 -3.80 6.24
N GLU A 249 -22.43 -3.26 7.18
CA GLU A 249 -21.36 -2.28 6.91
C GLU A 249 -20.22 -2.86 6.07
N ILE A 250 -20.04 -4.19 6.04
CA ILE A 250 -19.04 -4.86 5.19
C ILE A 250 -19.64 -5.37 3.85
N SER A 251 -20.80 -4.81 3.46
CA SER A 251 -21.46 -5.07 2.17
C SER A 251 -21.87 -3.80 1.39
N GLU A 252 -21.90 -2.62 2.04
CA GLU A 252 -22.62 -1.44 1.54
C GLU A 252 -21.85 -0.55 0.54
N SER A 253 -20.53 -0.58 0.54
CA SER A 253 -19.65 0.23 -0.33
C SER A 253 -18.60 -0.63 -1.06
N GLU A 254 -17.84 -0.07 -1.99
CA GLU A 254 -16.77 -0.79 -2.70
C GLU A 254 -15.67 -1.28 -1.75
N ASP A 255 -15.17 -0.41 -0.87
CA ASP A 255 -14.20 -0.74 0.18
C ASP A 255 -14.78 -1.73 1.20
N ALA A 256 -16.03 -1.52 1.62
CA ALA A 256 -16.75 -2.47 2.45
C ALA A 256 -16.89 -3.84 1.77
N SER A 257 -17.15 -3.85 0.46
CA SER A 257 -17.26 -5.07 -0.31
C SER A 257 -15.91 -5.78 -0.45
N TYR A 258 -14.79 -5.06 -0.50
CA TYR A 258 -13.47 -5.68 -0.38
C TYR A 258 -13.32 -6.37 0.97
N LEU A 259 -13.67 -5.69 2.07
CA LEU A 259 -13.62 -6.26 3.41
C LEU A 259 -14.50 -7.52 3.54
N GLY A 260 -15.72 -7.51 2.99
CA GLY A 260 -16.60 -8.67 2.96
C GLY A 260 -16.02 -9.85 2.16
N ARG A 261 -15.30 -9.59 1.06
CA ARG A 261 -14.58 -10.61 0.27
C ARG A 261 -13.36 -11.15 1.01
N ALA A 262 -12.57 -10.26 1.62
CA ALA A 262 -11.42 -10.65 2.44
C ALA A 262 -11.87 -11.53 3.62
N ALA A 263 -12.93 -11.14 4.33
CA ALA A 263 -13.50 -11.91 5.42
C ALA A 263 -13.95 -13.32 4.97
N ALA A 264 -14.62 -13.43 3.81
CA ALA A 264 -15.00 -14.73 3.25
C ALA A 264 -13.78 -15.60 2.93
N ARG A 265 -12.77 -15.03 2.26
CA ARG A 265 -11.51 -15.73 1.92
C ARG A 265 -10.81 -16.25 3.17
N PHE A 266 -10.57 -15.40 4.17
CA PHE A 266 -9.88 -15.80 5.39
C PHE A 266 -10.71 -16.76 6.24
N LEU A 267 -12.04 -16.66 6.22
CA LEU A 267 -12.90 -17.63 6.90
C LEU A 267 -12.80 -19.03 6.27
N LYS A 268 -12.68 -19.13 4.93
CA LYS A 268 -12.46 -20.41 4.25
C LYS A 268 -11.07 -20.99 4.54
N ILE A 269 -10.04 -20.16 4.54
CA ILE A 269 -8.67 -20.57 4.92
C ILE A 269 -8.66 -21.08 6.37
N ALA A 270 -9.29 -20.32 7.27
CA ALA A 270 -9.43 -20.71 8.66
C ALA A 270 -10.17 -22.04 8.85
N TRP A 271 -11.24 -22.25 8.08
CA TRP A 271 -11.99 -23.50 8.10
C TRP A 271 -11.14 -24.68 7.66
N ALA A 272 -10.37 -24.53 6.58
CA ALA A 272 -9.40 -25.53 6.16
C ALA A 272 -8.34 -25.81 7.24
N TYR A 273 -7.85 -24.76 7.91
CA TYR A 273 -6.97 -24.88 9.08
C TYR A 273 -7.63 -25.65 10.23
N GLY A 274 -8.87 -25.34 10.57
CA GLY A 274 -9.63 -26.09 11.57
C GLY A 274 -9.77 -27.57 11.21
N LYS A 275 -9.88 -27.90 9.91
CA LYS A 275 -9.91 -29.27 9.41
C LYS A 275 -8.55 -29.97 9.47
N ASP A 276 -7.45 -29.26 9.25
CA ASP A 276 -6.08 -29.80 9.44
C ASP A 276 -5.80 -30.09 10.92
N VAL A 277 -6.15 -29.17 11.82
CA VAL A 277 -6.03 -29.35 13.28
C VAL A 277 -6.88 -30.52 13.80
N GLN A 278 -8.03 -30.78 13.17
CA GLN A 278 -8.86 -31.94 13.48
C GLN A 278 -8.28 -33.26 12.97
N ASN A 279 -7.69 -33.24 11.77
CA ASN A 279 -7.13 -34.41 11.13
C ASN A 279 -5.65 -34.59 11.51
N ASP A 280 -5.43 -35.11 12.72
CA ASP A 280 -4.35 -36.03 13.16
C ASP A 280 -3.08 -36.27 12.26
N GLY A 281 -2.51 -35.25 11.63
CA GLY A 281 -1.19 -35.29 10.97
C GLY A 281 -0.04 -34.88 11.89
N HIS A 282 -0.33 -34.19 12.99
CA HIS A 282 0.70 -33.69 13.90
C HIS A 282 1.42 -34.84 14.65
N PRO A 283 2.77 -34.78 14.76
CA PRO A 283 3.57 -35.78 15.49
C PRO A 283 3.01 -36.05 16.88
N LYS A 284 3.11 -37.30 17.37
CA LYS A 284 2.57 -37.74 18.68
C LYS A 284 2.98 -36.84 19.86
N ASP A 285 4.12 -36.15 19.77
CA ASP A 285 4.59 -35.19 20.79
C ASP A 285 3.89 -33.83 20.73
N ALA A 286 3.51 -33.36 19.54
CA ALA A 286 2.62 -32.21 19.37
C ALA A 286 1.20 -32.55 19.88
N ARG A 287 0.73 -33.79 19.67
CA ARG A 287 -0.54 -34.27 20.26
C ARG A 287 -0.52 -34.29 21.78
N LYS A 288 0.62 -34.59 22.42
CA LYS A 288 0.78 -34.48 23.88
C LYS A 288 0.81 -33.02 24.37
N LYS A 289 1.40 -32.09 23.61
CA LYS A 289 1.36 -30.64 23.89
C LYS A 289 -0.07 -30.08 23.74
N LEU A 290 -0.76 -30.41 22.65
CA LEU A 290 -2.18 -30.09 22.41
C LEU A 290 -3.13 -30.78 23.41
N ALA A 291 -2.86 -32.02 23.82
CA ALA A 291 -3.65 -32.72 24.84
C ALA A 291 -3.45 -32.13 26.25
N LYS A 292 -2.27 -31.56 26.56
CA LYS A 292 -2.05 -30.77 27.78
C LYS A 292 -2.76 -29.42 27.72
N GLN A 293 -2.85 -28.78 26.54
CA GLN A 293 -3.70 -27.60 26.31
C GLN A 293 -5.20 -27.93 26.41
N ARG A 294 -5.60 -29.15 26.03
CA ARG A 294 -6.99 -29.66 26.10
C ARG A 294 -7.58 -29.74 27.51
N ASN A 295 -6.74 -29.73 28.55
CA ASN A 295 -7.15 -29.70 29.95
C ASN A 295 -7.12 -28.30 30.57
N ARG A 296 -6.81 -27.25 29.78
CA ARG A 296 -7.02 -25.87 30.18
C ARG A 296 -8.44 -25.43 29.77
N PRO A 297 -9.12 -24.60 30.57
CA PRO A 297 -10.42 -24.06 30.19
C PRO A 297 -10.21 -23.12 28.98
N GLY A 298 -10.61 -23.56 27.77
CA GLY A 298 -10.46 -22.79 26.51
C GLY A 298 -10.25 -23.67 25.27
N GLY A 299 -9.18 -24.47 25.25
CA GLY A 299 -8.70 -25.23 24.06
C GLY A 299 -9.58 -26.37 23.50
N GLY A 300 -10.84 -26.50 23.94
CA GLY A 300 -11.82 -27.46 23.43
C GLY A 300 -12.84 -26.88 22.43
N GLY A 301 -12.74 -25.58 22.11
CA GLY A 301 -13.71 -24.84 21.30
C GLY A 301 -13.68 -25.21 19.81
N LEU A 302 -12.50 -25.21 19.19
CA LEU A 302 -12.37 -25.40 17.73
C LEU A 302 -12.87 -26.77 17.25
N LYS A 303 -12.57 -27.85 18.01
CA LYS A 303 -13.09 -29.21 17.72
C LYS A 303 -14.61 -29.34 17.89
N ARG A 304 -15.25 -28.48 18.70
CA ARG A 304 -16.72 -28.46 18.87
C ARG A 304 -17.41 -27.54 17.87
N GLY A 305 -16.82 -26.38 17.55
CA GLY A 305 -17.35 -25.44 16.56
C GLY A 305 -17.37 -25.98 15.12
N VAL A 306 -16.34 -26.75 14.74
CA VAL A 306 -16.23 -27.39 13.42
C VAL A 306 -17.02 -28.72 13.32
N LYS A 307 -17.58 -29.22 14.43
CA LYS A 307 -18.43 -30.44 14.44
C LYS A 307 -19.90 -30.18 14.11
N GLY A 308 -20.30 -28.95 13.83
CA GLY A 308 -21.64 -28.66 13.35
C GLY A 308 -21.72 -28.80 11.84
N ASP A 309 -22.38 -29.85 11.33
CA ASP A 309 -22.70 -30.07 9.89
C ASP A 309 -23.22 -28.81 9.16
N LYS A 310 -23.78 -27.88 9.95
CA LYS A 310 -24.31 -26.59 9.48
C LYS A 310 -23.22 -25.64 8.96
N ILE A 311 -22.07 -25.50 9.62
CA ILE A 311 -21.05 -24.54 9.12
C ILE A 311 -20.28 -25.10 7.92
N ASP A 312 -20.08 -26.42 7.89
CA ASP A 312 -19.36 -27.11 6.81
C ASP A 312 -20.08 -26.94 5.47
N SER A 313 -21.40 -27.16 5.43
CA SER A 313 -22.20 -26.94 4.23
C SER A 313 -22.14 -25.48 3.76
N PHE A 314 -22.33 -24.53 4.68
CA PHE A 314 -22.27 -23.10 4.37
C PHE A 314 -20.92 -22.69 3.76
N LEU A 315 -19.79 -23.13 4.34
CA LEU A 315 -18.45 -22.75 3.88
C LEU A 315 -18.00 -23.52 2.64
N ALA A 316 -18.48 -24.75 2.44
CA ALA A 316 -18.27 -25.51 1.22
C ALA A 316 -18.95 -24.84 0.02
N ASP A 317 -20.19 -24.37 0.20
CA ASP A 317 -20.99 -23.75 -0.86
C ASP A 317 -20.58 -22.31 -1.17
N MET A 318 -19.93 -21.60 -0.22
CA MET A 318 -19.52 -20.21 -0.40
C MET A 318 -18.32 -20.08 -1.38
N PRO A 319 -18.43 -19.36 -2.51
CA PRO A 319 -17.29 -19.11 -3.40
C PRO A 319 -16.15 -18.35 -2.71
N THR A 320 -14.90 -18.58 -3.12
CA THR A 320 -13.71 -17.95 -2.49
C THR A 320 -13.68 -16.42 -2.62
N GLY A 321 -14.28 -15.87 -3.69
CA GLY A 321 -14.42 -14.42 -3.90
C GLY A 321 -15.77 -13.83 -3.49
N ALA A 322 -16.61 -14.59 -2.78
CA ALA A 322 -17.92 -14.12 -2.36
C ALA A 322 -17.82 -13.05 -1.27
N ASN A 323 -18.84 -12.18 -1.16
CA ASN A 323 -18.97 -11.27 -0.03
C ASN A 323 -19.67 -12.00 1.14
N LEU A 324 -18.98 -12.17 2.27
CA LEU A 324 -19.49 -12.92 3.43
C LEU A 324 -20.81 -12.34 3.99
N ALA A 325 -20.92 -11.01 4.07
CA ALA A 325 -22.13 -10.37 4.60
C ALA A 325 -23.33 -10.63 3.69
N ASN A 326 -23.18 -10.57 2.37
CA ASN A 326 -24.27 -10.92 1.45
C ASN A 326 -24.77 -12.34 1.67
N HIS A 327 -23.87 -13.29 1.91
CA HIS A 327 -24.23 -14.68 2.20
C HIS A 327 -24.89 -14.85 3.57
N LEU A 328 -24.45 -14.13 4.61
CA LEU A 328 -25.00 -14.24 5.96
C LEU A 328 -26.30 -13.47 6.18
N LEU A 329 -26.54 -12.40 5.41
CA LEU A 329 -27.74 -11.56 5.49
C LEU A 329 -28.88 -12.06 4.61
N ALA A 330 -28.60 -12.94 3.64
CA ALA A 330 -29.62 -13.65 2.88
C ALA A 330 -30.53 -14.49 3.79
N ASP A 331 -31.77 -14.75 3.36
CA ASP A 331 -32.76 -15.44 4.21
C ASP A 331 -32.30 -16.84 4.64
N GLU A 332 -31.71 -17.61 3.72
CA GLU A 332 -31.10 -18.91 4.05
C GLU A 332 -29.81 -18.77 4.86
N GLY A 333 -29.13 -17.64 4.75
CA GLY A 333 -27.88 -17.28 5.40
C GLY A 333 -27.99 -17.00 6.90
N LYS A 334 -29.11 -16.38 7.30
CA LYS A 334 -29.35 -15.93 8.68
C LYS A 334 -29.18 -17.05 9.72
N ARG A 335 -29.55 -18.29 9.36
CA ARG A 335 -29.40 -19.46 10.25
C ARG A 335 -27.94 -19.81 10.57
N TYR A 336 -26.98 -19.30 9.80
CA TYR A 336 -25.55 -19.55 9.95
C TYR A 336 -24.80 -18.45 10.71
N GLN A 337 -25.41 -17.29 10.97
CA GLN A 337 -24.73 -16.19 11.68
C GLN A 337 -24.22 -16.62 13.06
N ASN A 338 -25.04 -17.29 13.86
CA ASN A 338 -24.65 -17.80 15.18
C ASN A 338 -23.55 -18.88 15.10
N PRO A 339 -23.70 -19.94 14.27
CA PRO A 339 -22.61 -20.89 14.03
C PRO A 339 -21.29 -20.25 13.59
N VAL A 340 -21.33 -19.31 12.62
CA VAL A 340 -20.14 -18.62 12.13
C VAL A 340 -19.52 -17.78 13.23
N ARG A 341 -20.30 -17.02 13.99
CA ARG A 341 -19.82 -16.25 15.15
C ARG A 341 -19.11 -17.13 16.17
N SER A 342 -19.73 -18.24 16.58
CA SER A 342 -19.12 -19.17 17.53
C SER A 342 -17.83 -19.79 17.01
N TYR A 343 -17.79 -20.10 15.72
CA TYR A 343 -16.58 -20.63 15.08
C TYR A 343 -15.45 -19.60 15.01
N VAL A 344 -15.75 -18.36 14.59
CA VAL A 344 -14.79 -17.25 14.54
C VAL A 344 -14.23 -16.94 15.92
N ALA A 345 -15.08 -16.92 16.97
CA ALA A 345 -14.62 -16.70 18.34
C ALA A 345 -13.63 -17.79 18.81
N ALA A 346 -13.96 -19.06 18.59
CA ALA A 346 -13.08 -20.18 18.96
C ALA A 346 -11.75 -20.17 18.19
N LEU A 347 -11.76 -19.70 16.95
CA LEU A 347 -10.56 -19.57 16.12
C LEU A 347 -9.66 -18.43 16.59
N VAL A 348 -10.23 -17.26 16.94
CA VAL A 348 -9.46 -16.12 17.47
C VAL A 348 -8.73 -16.52 18.75
N GLU A 349 -9.40 -17.26 19.64
CA GLU A 349 -8.81 -17.81 20.86
C GLU A 349 -7.64 -18.76 20.54
N GLU A 350 -7.85 -19.75 19.65
CA GLU A 350 -6.82 -20.70 19.22
C GLU A 350 -5.58 -19.99 18.63
N LEU A 351 -5.80 -19.03 17.71
CA LEU A 351 -4.70 -18.30 17.06
C LEU A 351 -3.93 -17.42 18.05
N SER A 352 -4.62 -16.88 19.06
CA SER A 352 -3.97 -16.13 20.12
C SER A 352 -3.10 -17.01 20.99
N GLU A 353 -3.55 -18.21 21.33
CA GLU A 353 -2.76 -19.18 22.09
C GLU A 353 -1.54 -19.64 21.30
N ARG A 354 -1.67 -19.83 19.98
CA ARG A 354 -0.57 -20.17 19.09
C ARG A 354 0.44 -19.03 18.96
N GLY A 355 -0.03 -17.78 18.83
CA GLY A 355 0.81 -16.58 18.76
C GLY A 355 1.56 -16.27 20.06
N ALA A 356 0.95 -16.56 21.23
CA ALA A 356 1.59 -16.41 22.55
C ALA A 356 2.72 -17.42 22.82
N ALA A 357 2.91 -18.42 21.95
CA ALA A 357 4.01 -19.39 22.03
C ALA A 357 5.27 -18.95 21.25
N GLY A 358 5.19 -17.87 20.45
CA GLY A 358 6.35 -17.15 19.90
C GLY A 358 6.65 -15.89 20.71
N ASP A 359 7.84 -15.31 20.54
CA ASP A 359 8.40 -14.15 21.28
C ASP A 359 7.63 -12.81 21.10
N ALA A 360 6.31 -12.86 20.85
CA ALA A 360 5.47 -11.67 20.85
C ALA A 360 5.39 -11.08 22.26
N PRO A 361 5.50 -9.75 22.42
CA PRO A 361 5.34 -9.10 23.71
C PRO A 361 3.97 -9.47 24.27
N SER A 362 4.00 -9.99 25.49
CA SER A 362 2.88 -10.44 26.30
C SER A 362 1.97 -9.28 26.73
N GLY A 363 1.41 -8.55 25.77
CA GLY A 363 0.16 -7.81 25.94
C GLY A 363 -0.96 -8.84 25.90
N GLY A 364 -1.18 -9.53 27.02
CA GLY A 364 -2.23 -10.53 27.15
C GLY A 364 -3.57 -10.00 26.64
N GLY A 365 -4.36 -10.87 26.01
CA GLY A 365 -5.69 -10.62 25.46
C GLY A 365 -6.71 -10.20 26.53
N GLN A 366 -6.50 -9.02 27.12
CA GLN A 366 -7.49 -8.28 27.88
C GLN A 366 -8.10 -7.25 26.94
N GLY A 367 -9.16 -7.65 26.27
CA GLY A 367 -9.93 -6.81 25.38
C GLY A 367 -10.74 -7.70 24.46
N GLY A 368 -11.98 -7.34 24.19
CA GLY A 368 -12.82 -8.04 23.22
C GLY A 368 -12.21 -8.03 21.81
N PRO A 369 -13.02 -8.24 20.76
CA PRO A 369 -12.52 -8.42 19.39
C PRO A 369 -11.50 -7.37 18.92
N GLU A 370 -11.67 -6.10 19.28
CA GLU A 370 -10.74 -5.02 18.92
C GLU A 370 -9.36 -5.13 19.61
N GLY A 371 -9.31 -5.60 20.87
CA GLY A 371 -8.04 -5.81 21.57
C GLY A 371 -7.21 -6.90 20.91
N MET A 372 -7.87 -8.01 20.55
CA MET A 372 -7.25 -9.13 19.82
C MET A 372 -6.78 -8.70 18.43
N ARG A 373 -7.60 -7.93 17.72
CA ARG A 373 -7.24 -7.36 16.42
C ARG A 373 -5.94 -6.55 16.50
N LYS A 374 -5.82 -5.63 17.47
CA LYS A 374 -4.60 -4.83 17.67
C LYS A 374 -3.38 -5.68 17.99
N ALA A 375 -3.53 -6.74 18.80
CA ALA A 375 -2.44 -7.64 19.12
C ALA A 375 -1.92 -8.37 17.86
N PHE A 376 -2.81 -8.91 17.04
CA PHE A 376 -2.43 -9.53 15.78
C PHE A 376 -1.82 -8.53 14.79
N LEU A 377 -2.40 -7.33 14.65
CA LEU A 377 -1.85 -6.27 13.82
C LEU A 377 -0.40 -5.91 14.23
N GLY A 378 -0.13 -5.83 15.53
CA GLY A 378 1.23 -5.64 16.04
C GLY A 378 2.18 -6.77 15.63
N GLN A 379 1.74 -8.04 15.76
CA GLN A 379 2.52 -9.20 15.33
C GLN A 379 2.82 -9.18 13.83
N ARG A 380 1.83 -8.81 13.00
CA ARG A 380 2.01 -8.65 11.55
C ARG A 380 3.08 -7.61 11.26
N ASN A 381 2.99 -6.42 11.84
CA ASN A 381 3.94 -5.32 11.61
C ASN A 381 5.37 -5.72 12.01
N THR A 382 5.54 -6.37 13.17
CA THR A 382 6.84 -6.90 13.60
C THR A 382 7.38 -7.93 12.63
N GLY A 383 6.57 -8.94 12.27
CA GLY A 383 6.97 -9.98 11.33
C GLY A 383 7.35 -9.45 9.94
N MET A 384 6.60 -8.48 9.42
CA MET A 384 6.95 -7.79 8.16
C MET A 384 8.31 -7.09 8.26
N ALA A 385 8.53 -6.31 9.32
CA ALA A 385 9.79 -5.60 9.51
C ALA A 385 10.97 -6.57 9.65
N ASP A 386 10.81 -7.66 10.41
CA ASP A 386 11.84 -8.69 10.56
C ASP A 386 12.15 -9.35 9.21
N ARG A 387 11.12 -9.73 8.46
CA ARG A 387 11.27 -10.33 7.13
C ARG A 387 12.01 -9.43 6.15
N VAL A 388 11.71 -8.12 6.15
CA VAL A 388 12.41 -7.13 5.31
C VAL A 388 13.89 -7.02 5.68
N ARG A 389 14.26 -7.18 6.95
CA ARG A 389 15.68 -7.17 7.37
C ARG A 389 16.42 -8.45 7.02
N GLU A 390 15.74 -9.59 7.03
CA GLU A 390 16.35 -10.90 6.81
C GLU A 390 16.65 -11.19 5.34
N VAL A 391 15.79 -10.74 4.42
CA VAL A 391 15.91 -11.10 3.01
C VAL A 391 16.82 -10.11 2.27
N GLY A 392 18.00 -10.60 1.87
CA GLY A 392 18.91 -9.85 1.00
C GLY A 392 18.40 -9.75 -0.45
N GLY A 393 18.83 -8.72 -1.18
CA GLY A 393 18.51 -8.56 -2.60
C GLY A 393 17.09 -8.07 -2.90
N VAL A 394 16.34 -7.66 -1.87
CA VAL A 394 15.02 -7.05 -2.03
C VAL A 394 15.19 -5.60 -2.48
N ARG A 395 14.43 -5.23 -3.51
CA ARG A 395 14.37 -3.87 -4.04
C ARG A 395 13.06 -3.18 -3.69
N TYR A 396 11.98 -3.96 -3.67
CA TYR A 396 10.63 -3.47 -3.45
C TYR A 396 9.90 -4.30 -2.38
N VAL A 397 9.15 -3.62 -1.52
CA VAL A 397 8.29 -4.25 -0.52
C VAL A 397 6.91 -3.65 -0.65
N GLY A 398 5.87 -4.46 -0.86
CA GLY A 398 4.48 -4.00 -0.87
C GLY A 398 3.78 -4.40 0.42
N VAL A 399 3.31 -3.39 1.16
CA VAL A 399 2.51 -3.53 2.38
C VAL A 399 1.22 -2.75 2.25
N GLY A 400 0.15 -3.15 2.92
CA GLY A 400 -1.05 -2.35 3.08
C GLY A 400 -0.73 -1.01 3.75
N SER A 401 -1.42 0.05 3.33
CA SER A 401 -1.21 1.41 3.82
C SER A 401 -1.23 1.54 5.35
N GLU A 402 -2.02 0.72 6.04
CA GLU A 402 -2.13 0.65 7.49
C GLU A 402 -0.87 0.10 8.19
N HIS A 403 -0.03 -0.64 7.46
CA HIS A 403 1.20 -1.23 7.96
C HIS A 403 2.41 -0.32 7.74
N LEU A 404 2.32 0.64 6.81
CA LEU A 404 3.47 1.40 6.32
C LEU A 404 4.18 2.19 7.43
N ASP A 405 3.43 2.97 8.22
CA ASP A 405 3.99 3.77 9.31
C ASP A 405 4.55 2.89 10.46
N PRO A 406 3.83 1.86 10.97
CA PRO A 406 4.39 0.95 11.97
C PRO A 406 5.64 0.20 11.49
N VAL A 407 5.64 -0.31 10.26
CA VAL A 407 6.81 -1.01 9.68
C VAL A 407 7.98 -0.04 9.54
N ARG A 408 7.73 1.21 9.14
CA ARG A 408 8.77 2.25 9.14
C ARG A 408 9.38 2.44 10.52
N GLU A 409 8.56 2.65 11.55
CA GLU A 409 9.05 2.85 12.93
C GLU A 409 9.96 1.71 13.39
N LEU A 410 9.65 0.48 12.98
CA LEU A 410 10.46 -0.68 13.28
C LEU A 410 11.75 -0.75 12.45
N LEU A 411 11.73 -0.35 11.17
CA LEU A 411 12.85 -0.49 10.25
C LEU A 411 13.94 0.59 10.39
N ILE A 412 13.69 1.71 11.07
CA ILE A 412 14.66 2.82 11.16
C ILE A 412 15.98 2.35 11.79
N ARG A 413 17.01 2.14 10.95
CA ARG A 413 18.39 1.80 11.35
C ARG A 413 19.47 2.70 10.74
N GLY A 414 19.09 3.78 10.07
CA GLY A 414 20.01 4.76 9.52
C GLY A 414 19.45 5.41 8.25
N PRO A 415 20.01 6.54 7.80
CA PRO A 415 19.58 7.21 6.58
C PRO A 415 19.88 6.36 5.34
N GLY A 416 18.92 6.27 4.41
CA GLY A 416 19.12 5.75 3.05
C GLY A 416 19.02 4.24 2.84
N GLU A 417 18.75 3.45 3.88
CA GLU A 417 18.53 1.99 3.74
C GLU A 417 17.12 1.66 3.23
N TYR A 418 16.13 2.41 3.73
CA TYR A 418 14.71 2.22 3.42
C TYR A 418 14.08 3.54 2.97
N HIS A 419 13.23 3.47 1.96
CA HIS A 419 12.50 4.60 1.40
C HIS A 419 11.01 4.28 1.38
N PHE A 420 10.18 5.12 1.98
CA PHE A 420 8.77 4.82 2.22
C PHE A 420 7.86 5.69 1.35
N TYR A 421 6.96 5.05 0.62
CA TYR A 421 6.03 5.70 -0.30
C TYR A 421 4.61 5.24 -0.01
N GLN A 422 3.68 6.19 0.09
CA GLN A 422 2.27 5.89 0.11
C GLN A 422 1.76 5.93 -1.33
N LEU A 423 1.23 4.80 -1.80
CA LEU A 423 0.56 4.73 -3.09
C LEU A 423 -0.87 5.24 -2.96
N THR A 424 -1.30 5.98 -3.97
CA THR A 424 -2.67 6.46 -4.15
C THR A 424 -3.07 6.31 -5.61
N ASP A 425 -4.35 6.53 -5.91
CA ASP A 425 -4.84 6.52 -7.29
C ASP A 425 -4.26 7.65 -8.14
N GLU A 426 -3.79 8.71 -7.48
CA GLU A 426 -3.05 9.83 -8.05
C GLU A 426 -1.53 9.60 -7.99
N GLY A 427 -1.09 8.35 -7.87
CA GLY A 427 0.31 7.94 -7.87
C GLY A 427 1.00 7.96 -6.49
N PRO A 428 2.33 7.77 -6.46
CA PRO A 428 3.09 7.67 -5.22
C PRO A 428 3.38 9.04 -4.62
N TYR A 429 3.22 9.12 -3.30
CA TYR A 429 3.71 10.23 -2.49
C TYR A 429 4.83 9.73 -1.59
N GLU A 430 5.99 10.36 -1.69
CA GLU A 430 7.05 10.17 -0.71
C GLU A 430 6.53 10.71 0.63
N LEU A 431 6.42 9.84 1.64
CA LEU A 431 5.78 10.24 2.89
C LEU A 431 6.63 11.25 3.67
N TYR A 432 7.96 11.22 3.51
CA TYR A 432 8.88 12.08 4.25
C TYR A 432 10.15 12.36 3.43
N GLN A 433 10.28 13.58 2.89
CA GLN A 433 11.58 14.14 2.52
C GLN A 433 12.26 14.67 3.79
N LEU A 434 12.92 13.80 4.55
CA LEU A 434 13.84 14.27 5.58
C LEU A 434 15.16 14.63 4.87
N TYR A 435 15.30 15.92 4.58
CA TYR A 435 16.55 16.58 4.21
C TYR A 435 17.59 16.53 5.34
#